data_AF-A0A427UA12-F1
#
_entry.id   AF-A0A427UA12-F1
#
_cell.length_a   1.000
_cell.length_b   1.000
_cell.length_c   1.000
_cell.angle_alpha   90.00
_cell.angle_beta   90.00
_cell.angle_gamma   90.00
#
_symmetry.space_group_name_H-M   'P 1'
#
loop_
_entity.id
_entity.type
_entity.pdbx_description
1 polymer ?
#
loop_
_entity_poly.entity_id
_entity_poly.type
_entity_poly.pdbx_seq_one_letter_code
_entity_poly.pdbx_strand_id
1 'polypeptide(L)' 'MVAGTATTTIPTTKTIRDRLKSYGHKGETYSDILTRMMDLIDKEEFMDRMYKRLEEKDQFVTIEEI' A
#
# COMPACT_ATOMS: atom_id res chain seq x y z
N MET A 1 -11.21 17.32 -6.07
CA MET A 1 -12.54 16.71 -5.91
C MET A 1 -12.39 15.61 -4.88
N VAL A 2 -13.01 15.75 -3.70
CA VAL A 2 -12.95 14.71 -2.66
C VAL A 2 -14.00 13.68 -3.02
N ALA A 3 -13.59 12.45 -3.38
CA ALA A 3 -14.51 11.36 -3.64
C ALA A 3 -15.39 11.17 -2.40
N GLY A 4 -16.72 11.24 -2.58
CA GLY A 4 -17.67 11.27 -1.48
C GLY A 4 -17.61 10.03 -0.60
N THR A 5 -18.01 10.20 0.66
CA THR A 5 -18.15 9.17 1.71
C THR A 5 -19.27 8.15 1.43
N ALA A 6 -19.50 7.80 0.16
CA ALA A 6 -20.52 6.85 -0.22
C ALA A 6 -20.03 5.43 0.14
N THR A 7 -20.70 4.80 1.09
CA THR A 7 -20.45 3.39 1.41
C THR A 7 -20.82 2.54 0.20
N THR A 8 -19.88 1.75 -0.27
CA THR A 8 -20.06 0.79 -1.37
C THR A 8 -19.91 -0.63 -0.86
N THR A 9 -20.42 -1.60 -1.61
CA THR A 9 -20.35 -3.02 -1.26
C THR A 9 -19.38 -3.74 -2.20
N ILE A 10 -18.47 -4.54 -1.63
CA ILE A 10 -17.58 -5.42 -2.38
C ILE A 10 -18.06 -6.86 -2.18
N PRO A 11 -18.55 -7.54 -3.24
CA PRO A 11 -18.89 -8.96 -3.14
C PRO A 11 -17.66 -9.79 -2.82
N THR A 12 -17.76 -10.70 -1.86
CA THR A 12 -16.68 -11.60 -1.47
C THR A 12 -17.22 -12.88 -0.86
N THR A 13 -16.35 -13.88 -0.67
CA THR A 13 -16.74 -15.14 -0.03
C THR A 13 -16.67 -15.03 1.49
N LYS A 14 -17.43 -15.89 2.19
CA LYS A 14 -17.39 -15.99 3.65
C LYS A 14 -15.96 -16.24 4.15
N THR A 15 -15.21 -17.12 3.49
CA THR A 15 -13.82 -17.44 3.82
C THR A 15 -12.93 -16.21 3.78
N ILE A 16 -13.05 -15.38 2.74
CA ILE A 16 -12.25 -14.16 2.62
C ILE A 16 -12.65 -13.13 3.66
N ARG A 17 -13.95 -12.95 3.92
CA ARG A 17 -14.44 -12.06 4.98
C ARG A 17 -13.95 -12.48 6.38
N ASP A 18 -13.96 -13.78 6.67
CA ASP A 18 -13.52 -14.31 7.96
C ASP A 18 -12.00 -14.14 8.11
N ARG A 19 -11.24 -14.33 7.02
CA ARG A 19 -9.81 -13.99 6.97
C ARG A 19 -9.58 -12.49 7.16
N LEU A 20 -10.34 -11.62 6.50
CA LEU A 20 -10.24 -10.17 6.66
C LEU A 20 -10.43 -9.76 8.12
N LYS A 21 -11.42 -10.37 8.80
CA LYS A 21 -11.68 -10.15 10.23
C LYS A 21 -10.49 -10.53 11.12
N SER A 22 -9.74 -11.58 10.79
CA SER A 22 -8.56 -12.00 11.58
C SER A 22 -7.42 -10.99 11.56
N TYR A 23 -7.39 -10.07 10.59
CA TYR A 23 -6.39 -9.01 10.52
C TYR A 23 -6.74 -7.78 11.36
N GLY A 24 -7.97 -7.67 11.85
CA GLY A 24 -8.45 -6.51 12.61
C GLY A 24 -8.38 -6.67 14.12
N HIS A 25 -8.42 -5.52 14.80
CA HIS A 25 -8.52 -5.41 16.25
C HIS A 25 -9.94 -5.08 16.70
N LYS A 26 -10.22 -5.24 18.00
CA LYS A 26 -11.55 -4.96 18.57
C LYS A 26 -11.91 -3.49 18.33
N GLY A 27 -12.99 -3.25 17.60
CA GLY A 27 -13.50 -1.91 17.27
C GLY A 27 -13.11 -1.40 15.89
N GLU A 28 -12.24 -2.09 15.15
CA GLU A 28 -11.91 -1.74 13.77
C GLU A 28 -13.01 -2.18 12.78
N THR A 29 -13.26 -1.35 11.78
CA THR A 29 -14.13 -1.68 10.65
C THR A 29 -13.36 -2.41 9.55
N TYR A 30 -14.08 -3.06 8.62
CA TYR A 30 -13.43 -3.63 7.44
C TYR A 30 -12.75 -2.58 6.57
N SER A 31 -13.28 -1.36 6.52
CA SER A 31 -12.64 -0.24 5.83
C SER A 31 -11.30 0.12 6.46
N ASP A 32 -11.21 0.16 7.81
CA ASP A 32 -9.95 0.46 8.50
C ASP A 32 -8.88 -0.60 8.21
N ILE A 33 -9.28 -1.88 8.24
CA ILE A 33 -8.37 -3.00 7.94
C ILE A 33 -7.88 -2.92 6.49
N LEU A 34 -8.79 -2.66 5.54
CA LEU A 34 -8.44 -2.53 4.12
C LEU A 34 -7.53 -1.32 3.87
N THR A 35 -7.82 -0.16 4.46
CA THR A 35 -6.98 1.03 4.35
C THR A 35 -5.58 0.76 4.86
N ARG A 36 -5.43 0.15 6.04
CA ARG A 36 -4.11 -0.19 6.57
C ARG A 36 -3.35 -1.17 5.67
N MET A 37 -4.03 -2.14 5.06
CA MET A 37 -3.40 -3.05 4.10
C MET A 37 -2.94 -2.31 2.84
N MET A 38 -3.75 -1.40 2.31
CA MET A 38 -3.40 -0.57 1.16
C MET A 38 -2.19 0.33 1.47
N ASP A 39 -2.18 0.99 2.63
CA ASP A 39 -1.06 1.83 3.07
C ASP A 39 0.26 1.05 3.18
N LEU A 40 0.20 -0.20 3.63
CA LEU A 40 1.37 -1.09 3.71
C LEU A 40 1.89 -1.44 2.31
N ILE A 41 1.00 -1.82 1.38
CA ILE A 41 1.36 -2.14 -0.01
C ILE A 41 1.93 -0.91 -0.71
N ASP A 42 1.26 0.24 -0.58
CA ASP A 42 1.70 1.50 -1.19
C ASP A 42 3.08 1.91 -0.67
N LYS A 43 3.33 1.70 0.63
CA LYS A 43 4.64 1.94 1.24
C LYS A 43 5.69 0.97 0.70
N GLU A 44 5.41 -0.32 0.62
CA GLU A 44 6.35 -1.32 0.09
C GLU A 44 6.69 -1.05 -1.37
N GLU A 45 5.69 -0.80 -2.22
CA GLU A 45 5.92 -0.44 -3.62
C GLU A 45 6.66 0.90 -3.77
N PHE A 46 6.37 1.87 -2.90
CA PHE A 46 7.11 3.14 -2.90
C PHE A 46 8.57 2.93 -2.52
N MET A 47 8.85 2.11 -1.51
CA MET A 47 10.21 1.76 -1.11
C MET A 47 10.94 1.02 -2.24
N ASP A 48 10.32 0.03 -2.87
CA ASP A 48 10.91 -0.71 -4.00
C ASP A 48 11.26 0.21 -5.19
N ARG A 49 10.33 1.12 -5.56
CA ARG A 49 10.59 2.16 -6.57
C ARG A 49 11.70 3.12 -6.17
N MET A 50 11.85 3.43 -4.88
CA MET A 50 12.91 4.32 -4.38
C MET A 50 14.27 3.63 -4.32
N TYR A 51 14.33 2.37 -3.89
CA TYR A 51 15.56 1.58 -3.92
C TYR A 51 16.07 1.40 -5.33
N LYS A 52 15.19 1.11 -6.30
CA LYS A 52 15.59 1.02 -7.72
C LYS A 52 16.21 2.32 -8.24
N ARG A 53 15.65 3.48 -7.88
CA ARG A 53 16.24 4.79 -8.23
C ARG A 53 17.54 5.10 -7.49
N LEU A 54 17.76 4.51 -6.31
CA LEU A 54 19.00 4.68 -5.55
C LEU A 54 20.13 3.80 -6.12
N GLU A 55 19.83 2.56 -6.53
CA GLU A 55 20.78 1.71 -7.27
C GLU A 55 21.19 2.35 -8.61
N GLU A 56 20.27 3.02 -9.30
CA GLU A 56 20.58 3.81 -10.50
C GLU A 56 21.50 5.01 -10.20
N LYS A 57 21.47 5.55 -8.97
CA LYS A 57 22.30 6.70 -8.56
C LYS A 57 23.77 6.36 -8.32
N ASP A 58 24.09 5.12 -7.93
CA ASP A 58 25.47 4.64 -7.78
C ASP A 58 26.18 4.41 -9.14
N GLN A 59 25.46 4.51 -10.26
CA GLN A 59 26.03 4.45 -11.62
C GLN A 59 26.35 5.82 -12.21
N PHE A 60 26.06 6.92 -11.51
CA PHE A 60 26.44 8.26 -11.97
C PHE A 60 27.91 8.50 -11.65
N VAL A 61 28.78 8.11 -12.57
CA VAL A 61 30.13 8.67 -12.65
C VAL A 61 29.99 10.19 -12.82
N THR A 62 30.51 10.96 -11.88
CA THR A 62 30.70 12.40 -12.06
C THR A 62 31.66 12.60 -13.23
N ILE A 63 31.18 13.19 -14.32
CA ILE A 63 32.02 13.60 -15.45
C ILE A 63 32.78 14.88 -15.03
N GLU A 64 33.71 14.74 -14.10
CA GLU A 64 34.76 15.73 -13.84
C GLU A 64 36.10 14.99 -13.89
N GLU A 65 36.55 14.74 -15.13
CA GLU A 65 37.97 14.76 -15.56
C GLU A 65 38.01 14.35 -17.05
N ILE A 66 37.83 15.36 -17.93
CA ILE A 66 38.39 15.35 -19.29
C ILE A 66 39.47 16.43 -19.32
#